data_AF-A0A9V1EWR7-F1
#
_entry.id   AF-A0A9V1EWR7-F1
#
_cell.length_a   1.000
_cell.length_b   1.000
_cell.length_c   1.000
_cell.angle_alpha   90.00
_cell.angle_beta   90.00
_cell.angle_gamma   90.00
#
_symmetry.space_group_name_H-M   'P 1'
#
loop_
_entity.id
_entity.type
_entity.pdbx_description
1 polymer ?
#
loop_
_entity_poly.entity_id
_entity_poly.type
_entity_poly.pdbx_seq_one_letter_code
_entity_poly.pdbx_strand_id
1 'polypeptide(L)'
;MASLLAKDAYLQGLARKICSQPSPEPQKRKSASKTRGSEASGPPKKKRKKGQKKSWEREEKAVEPKAQPLGEKSPAASKARNPAAATEEEAFTSTGSPADVEVTESDSLFALDVLRQRLREKIQEARGQGSTSEPSPAALEKRRRRKQERDRKKRKRKELRAKEKVAKTTEAVEPPREPPREEAQLGLLFNKVEVSAGEPAGKAQRRKEKRQKLKGNLTPLTGKNYRQLLERLRARQGRLAELRGQDEGKARELETKMRWTDLLYKAEGVRIRDDERLLQEALKRKEKRRAQRKRRWEKRTAHVVEKMQQRQDKRRQNLRKKKAARAERRLDRARRKGRILPQDLERAGLA
;
A
#
# COMPACT_ATOMS: atom_id res chain seq x y z
N MET A 1 37.20 33.68 -6.91
CA MET A 1 36.77 32.59 -6.00
C MET A 1 35.25 32.67 -5.83
N ALA A 2 34.46 31.83 -6.52
CA ALA A 2 33.00 31.89 -6.39
C ALA A 2 32.58 31.54 -4.95
N SER A 3 31.81 32.44 -4.33
CA SER A 3 31.34 32.33 -2.95
C SER A 3 30.52 31.05 -2.75
N LEU A 4 30.53 30.50 -1.53
CA LEU A 4 29.80 29.28 -1.18
C LEU A 4 28.30 29.38 -1.51
N LEU A 5 27.73 30.58 -1.41
CA LEU A 5 26.35 30.89 -1.78
C LEU A 5 26.06 30.64 -3.27
N ALA A 6 26.99 30.97 -4.16
CA ALA A 6 26.83 30.75 -5.59
C ALA A 6 26.83 29.25 -5.93
N LYS A 7 27.63 28.45 -5.22
CA LYS A 7 27.66 26.99 -5.37
C LYS A 7 26.38 26.35 -4.86
N ASP A 8 25.84 26.85 -3.74
CA ASP A 8 24.61 26.32 -3.16
C ASP A 8 23.38 26.67 -4.02
N ALA A 9 23.32 27.90 -4.56
CA ALA A 9 22.29 28.29 -5.53
C ALA A 9 22.33 27.41 -6.79
N TYR A 10 23.53 27.08 -7.29
CA TYR A 10 23.70 26.17 -8.41
C TYR A 10 23.20 24.75 -8.11
N LEU A 11 23.55 24.19 -6.93
CA LEU A 11 23.10 22.86 -6.51
C LEU A 11 21.59 22.78 -6.30
N GLN A 12 20.99 23.83 -5.73
CA GLN A 12 19.53 23.93 -5.57
C GLN A 12 18.83 24.05 -6.94
N GLY A 13 19.40 24.79 -7.89
CA GLY A 13 18.90 24.85 -9.27
C GLY A 13 18.98 23.50 -9.98
N LEU A 14 20.07 22.75 -9.76
CA LEU A 14 20.26 21.41 -10.31
C LEU A 14 19.25 20.41 -9.72
N ALA A 15 19.04 20.46 -8.40
CA ALA A 15 18.06 19.62 -7.71
C ALA A 15 16.63 19.89 -8.21
N ARG A 16 16.27 21.16 -8.43
CA ARG A 16 14.96 21.52 -9.02
C ARG A 16 14.80 20.94 -10.41
N LYS A 17 15.82 21.05 -11.28
CA LYS A 17 15.78 20.49 -12.65
C LYS A 17 15.68 18.95 -12.68
N ILE A 18 16.29 18.25 -11.73
CA ILE A 18 16.23 16.78 -11.66
C ILE A 18 14.89 16.32 -11.08
N CYS A 19 14.40 17.01 -10.06
CA CYS A 19 13.14 16.65 -9.38
C CYS A 19 11.88 17.11 -10.14
N SER A 20 11.97 18.09 -11.04
CA SER A 20 10.85 18.58 -11.84
C SER A 20 10.66 17.85 -13.17
N GLN A 21 11.56 16.92 -13.54
CA GLN A 21 11.32 16.05 -14.70
C GLN A 21 10.19 15.07 -14.33
N PRO A 22 9.01 15.13 -14.99
CA PRO A 22 8.00 14.11 -14.80
C PRO A 22 8.59 12.80 -15.30
N SER A 23 8.86 11.87 -14.38
CA SER A 23 9.15 10.48 -14.73
C SER A 23 8.05 9.99 -15.67
N PRO A 24 8.37 9.33 -16.80
CA PRO A 24 7.35 8.74 -17.65
C PRO A 24 6.45 7.85 -16.79
N GLU A 25 5.14 8.07 -16.95
CA GLU A 25 4.08 7.51 -16.12
C GLU A 25 4.21 5.98 -16.06
N PRO A 26 4.26 5.36 -14.86
CA PRO A 26 4.39 3.91 -14.76
C PRO A 26 3.10 3.25 -15.28
N GLN A 27 3.18 2.64 -16.47
CA GLN A 27 2.12 1.83 -17.03
C GLN A 27 1.60 0.84 -15.97
N LYS A 28 0.30 0.92 -15.69
CA LYS A 28 -0.40 0.10 -14.68
C LYS A 28 -0.26 -1.39 -15.00
N ARG A 29 0.74 -2.04 -14.41
CA ARG A 29 0.82 -3.51 -14.37
C ARG A 29 -0.34 -4.03 -13.52
N LYS A 30 -1.20 -4.83 -14.14
CA LYS A 30 -2.26 -5.58 -13.46
C LYS A 30 -1.60 -6.51 -12.43
N SER A 31 -1.92 -6.33 -11.15
CA SER A 31 -1.46 -7.19 -10.08
C SER A 31 -1.98 -8.62 -10.29
N ALA A 32 -1.09 -9.53 -10.66
CA ALA A 32 -1.33 -10.96 -10.60
C ALA A 32 -1.35 -11.37 -9.11
N SER A 33 -2.52 -11.76 -8.61
CA SER A 33 -2.67 -12.37 -7.31
C SER A 33 -1.97 -13.73 -7.32
N LYS A 34 -0.84 -13.82 -6.62
CA LYS A 34 -0.13 -15.07 -6.34
C LYS A 34 -0.82 -15.75 -5.16
N THR A 35 -1.65 -16.75 -5.46
CA THR A 35 -2.19 -17.70 -4.47
C THR A 35 -1.06 -18.65 -4.09
N ARG A 36 -0.82 -18.78 -2.77
CA ARG A 36 0.05 -19.81 -2.19
C ARG A 36 -0.84 -20.66 -1.29
N GLY A 37 -0.75 -21.98 -1.45
CA GLY A 37 -1.19 -22.95 -0.45
C GLY A 37 -1.98 -24.13 -1.03
N SER A 38 -1.34 -25.30 -1.05
CA SER A 38 -1.99 -26.60 -0.90
C SER A 38 -2.94 -26.61 0.30
N GLU A 39 -4.00 -27.43 0.26
CA GLU A 39 -4.16 -28.58 1.18
C GLU A 39 -5.47 -29.35 0.93
N ALA A 40 -5.45 -30.60 1.41
CA ALA A 40 -6.43 -31.65 1.30
C ALA A 40 -7.82 -31.33 1.88
N SER A 41 -8.79 -32.09 1.38
CA SER A 41 -10.07 -32.56 1.98
C SER A 41 -10.93 -31.62 2.85
N GLY A 42 -12.18 -31.39 2.42
CA GLY A 42 -13.30 -31.01 3.30
C GLY A 42 -14.47 -30.26 2.61
N PRO A 43 -15.76 -30.59 2.87
CA PRO A 43 -16.91 -30.21 2.04
C PRO A 43 -17.55 -28.82 2.36
N PRO A 44 -18.43 -28.27 1.49
CA PRO A 44 -18.77 -26.84 1.47
C PRO A 44 -20.02 -26.46 2.30
N LYS A 45 -19.98 -25.32 3.01
CA LYS A 45 -21.18 -24.70 3.62
C LYS A 45 -21.33 -23.20 3.31
N LYS A 46 -22.49 -22.90 2.70
CA LYS A 46 -23.37 -21.70 2.69
C LYS A 46 -22.74 -20.29 2.82
N LYS A 47 -22.85 -19.49 1.74
CA LYS A 47 -22.48 -18.06 1.66
C LYS A 47 -23.59 -17.15 2.22
N ARG A 48 -23.25 -16.28 3.19
CA ARG A 48 -24.02 -15.08 3.56
C ARG A 48 -23.36 -13.83 2.97
N LYS A 49 -24.19 -12.95 2.38
CA LYS A 49 -23.90 -11.62 1.81
C LYS A 49 -23.14 -10.72 2.80
N LYS A 50 -22.14 -9.97 2.33
CA LYS A 50 -21.62 -8.79 3.04
C LYS A 50 -21.39 -7.62 2.08
N GLY A 51 -22.00 -6.50 2.45
CA GLY A 51 -22.14 -5.28 1.66
C GLY A 51 -20.88 -4.42 1.56
N GLN A 52 -20.95 -3.53 0.58
CA GLN A 52 -19.95 -2.54 0.17
C GLN A 52 -19.68 -1.52 1.29
N LYS A 53 -18.40 -1.16 1.46
CA LYS A 53 -18.01 0.05 2.20
C LYS A 53 -17.45 1.07 1.22
N LYS A 54 -18.09 2.24 1.21
CA LYS A 54 -17.67 3.48 0.55
C LYS A 54 -16.43 4.06 1.24
N SER A 55 -15.57 4.66 0.44
CA SER A 55 -14.42 5.48 0.81
C SER A 55 -14.87 6.77 1.52
N TRP A 56 -14.06 7.22 2.47
CA TRP A 56 -14.14 8.54 3.08
C TRP A 56 -12.83 9.24 2.72
N GLU A 57 -12.92 10.25 1.87
CA GLU A 57 -11.85 11.23 1.64
C GLU A 57 -11.81 12.17 2.85
N ARG A 58 -10.60 12.44 3.37
CA ARG A 58 -10.40 13.49 4.35
C ARG A 58 -9.18 14.29 3.94
N GLU A 59 -9.45 15.58 3.74
CA GLU A 59 -8.53 16.67 3.46
C GLU A 59 -7.41 16.75 4.51
N GLU A 60 -6.18 16.93 4.04
CA GLU A 60 -5.02 17.26 4.87
C GLU A 60 -4.75 18.76 4.78
N LYS A 61 -4.87 19.46 5.91
CA LYS A 61 -4.34 20.81 6.12
C LYS A 61 -2.91 20.71 6.68
N ALA A 62 -2.07 21.59 6.14
CA ALA A 62 -0.67 21.80 6.45
C ALA A 62 -0.42 22.22 7.90
N VAL A 63 0.69 21.71 8.48
CA VAL A 63 1.45 22.32 9.58
C VAL A 63 2.93 21.98 9.37
N GLU A 64 3.76 23.02 9.17
CA GLU A 64 5.23 22.97 9.20
C GLU A 64 5.76 22.51 10.56
N PRO A 65 7.02 22.02 10.61
CA PRO A 65 7.88 22.48 11.70
C PRO A 65 9.25 23.00 11.25
N LYS A 66 9.58 24.14 11.88
CA LYS A 66 10.85 24.86 11.97
C LYS A 66 12.04 24.00 12.35
N ALA A 67 13.20 24.43 11.83
CA ALA A 67 14.54 24.02 12.22
C ALA A 67 14.98 24.61 13.57
N GLN A 68 15.91 23.94 14.26
CA GLN A 68 17.07 24.58 14.90
C GLN A 68 18.31 23.63 14.91
N PRO A 69 19.54 24.15 14.74
CA PRO A 69 20.79 23.40 14.60
C PRO A 69 21.73 23.52 15.83
N LEU A 70 22.67 22.60 15.99
CA LEU A 70 23.87 22.74 16.86
C LEU A 70 24.98 21.86 16.25
N GLY A 71 26.04 22.44 15.67
CA GLY A 71 27.40 22.55 16.25
C GLY A 71 28.22 21.26 16.01
N GLU A 72 29.48 21.21 15.62
CA GLU A 72 30.59 22.15 15.46
C GLU A 72 31.81 21.34 14.93
N LYS A 73 32.81 22.02 14.33
CA LYS A 73 34.23 21.62 14.09
C LYS A 73 34.64 20.90 12.78
N SER A 74 35.05 21.76 11.85
CA SER A 74 36.35 21.89 11.16
C SER A 74 37.08 20.76 10.39
N PRO A 75 37.89 21.14 9.38
CA PRO A 75 38.40 20.27 8.30
C PRO A 75 39.94 20.10 8.30
N ALA A 76 40.48 19.19 7.48
CA ALA A 76 41.86 19.31 6.98
C ALA A 76 42.12 18.48 5.70
N ALA A 77 42.73 19.15 4.71
CA ALA A 77 43.62 18.64 3.66
C ALA A 77 43.05 17.62 2.62
N SER A 78 43.32 17.67 1.32
CA SER A 78 44.18 18.52 0.48
C SER A 78 44.04 18.09 -0.99
N LYS A 79 44.14 19.07 -1.91
CA LYS A 79 44.72 19.00 -3.29
C LYS A 79 44.11 17.98 -4.28
N ALA A 80 43.30 18.37 -5.26
CA ALA A 80 43.59 19.16 -6.49
C ALA A 80 44.66 18.54 -7.42
N ARG A 81 44.22 17.97 -8.55
CA ARG A 81 44.75 18.28 -9.89
C ARG A 81 43.85 17.69 -10.99
N ASN A 82 43.50 18.55 -11.95
CA ASN A 82 42.79 18.28 -13.20
C ASN A 82 43.79 18.37 -14.40
N PRO A 83 43.38 18.00 -15.62
CA PRO A 83 44.23 17.34 -16.63
C PRO A 83 44.66 18.21 -17.82
N ALA A 84 45.55 17.68 -18.66
CA ALA A 84 45.90 18.11 -20.03
C ALA A 84 46.15 16.81 -20.84
N ALA A 85 45.52 16.48 -21.97
CA ALA A 85 45.29 17.12 -23.29
C ALA A 85 46.26 16.56 -24.36
N ALA A 86 45.76 16.45 -25.62
CA ALA A 86 46.40 16.12 -26.92
C ALA A 86 45.93 14.77 -27.54
N THR A 87 44.98 14.79 -28.50
CA THR A 87 45.11 14.72 -30.01
C THR A 87 45.32 13.27 -30.50
N GLU A 88 44.67 12.71 -31.54
CA GLU A 88 44.46 13.08 -32.97
C GLU A 88 43.19 12.32 -33.48
N GLU A 89 42.24 12.94 -34.20
CA GLU A 89 42.11 13.08 -35.67
C GLU A 89 42.12 11.78 -36.48
N GLU A 90 41.08 11.60 -37.32
CA GLU A 90 41.08 11.05 -38.69
C GLU A 90 39.65 10.58 -39.07
N ALA A 91 39.05 11.33 -39.99
CA ALA A 91 37.80 11.05 -40.65
C ALA A 91 38.09 10.45 -42.05
N PHE A 92 37.32 9.46 -42.48
CA PHE A 92 37.19 9.12 -43.90
C PHE A 92 35.72 8.93 -44.27
N THR A 93 35.31 9.69 -45.28
CA THR A 93 33.98 9.76 -45.89
C THR A 93 33.89 8.90 -47.16
N SER A 94 32.72 8.29 -47.34
CA SER A 94 31.93 8.21 -48.58
C SER A 94 32.44 7.42 -49.80
N THR A 95 31.59 6.51 -50.30
CA THR A 95 31.04 6.39 -51.70
C THR A 95 30.24 5.06 -51.74
N GLY A 96 29.10 4.83 -52.40
CA GLY A 96 28.23 5.57 -53.31
C GLY A 96 26.88 4.80 -53.43
N SER A 97 25.92 5.40 -54.13
CA SER A 97 24.50 4.98 -54.24
C SER A 97 24.22 4.21 -55.56
N PRO A 98 22.97 4.07 -56.08
CA PRO A 98 22.05 2.93 -55.93
C PRO A 98 21.70 2.24 -57.28
N ALA A 99 21.09 1.04 -57.27
CA ALA A 99 20.04 0.59 -58.23
C ALA A 99 19.70 -0.92 -58.06
N ASP A 100 18.39 -1.18 -57.93
CA ASP A 100 17.57 -2.34 -58.34
C ASP A 100 18.06 -3.79 -58.16
N VAL A 101 17.20 -4.62 -57.56
CA VAL A 101 16.50 -5.75 -58.21
C VAL A 101 15.73 -6.56 -57.14
N GLU A 102 14.44 -6.73 -57.39
CA GLU A 102 13.34 -7.24 -56.57
C GLU A 102 13.42 -8.74 -56.18
N VAL A 103 14.54 -9.22 -55.64
CA VAL A 103 14.66 -10.64 -55.22
C VAL A 103 14.56 -10.83 -53.70
N THR A 104 14.60 -9.76 -52.91
CA THR A 104 14.68 -9.89 -51.45
C THR A 104 13.36 -9.69 -50.69
N GLU A 105 12.24 -9.39 -51.37
CA GLU A 105 10.96 -9.29 -50.67
C GLU A 105 10.40 -10.69 -50.36
N SER A 106 10.39 -11.58 -51.34
CA SER A 106 9.94 -12.98 -51.19
C SER A 106 10.74 -13.74 -50.13
N ASP A 107 12.06 -13.59 -50.13
CA ASP A 107 12.94 -14.20 -49.14
C ASP A 107 12.81 -13.57 -47.75
N SER A 108 12.50 -12.26 -47.68
CA SER A 108 12.22 -11.59 -46.40
C SER A 108 10.85 -11.98 -45.82
N LEU A 109 9.85 -12.19 -46.66
CA LEU A 109 8.52 -12.69 -46.28
C LEU A 109 8.60 -14.14 -45.82
N PHE A 110 9.38 -14.97 -46.53
CA PHE A 110 9.64 -16.35 -46.14
C PHE A 110 10.42 -16.42 -44.82
N ALA A 111 11.45 -15.57 -44.64
CA ALA A 111 12.17 -15.45 -43.37
C ALA A 111 11.26 -14.97 -42.23
N LEU A 112 10.34 -14.03 -42.49
CA LEU A 112 9.33 -13.58 -41.53
C LEU A 112 8.35 -14.69 -41.17
N ASP A 113 7.93 -15.50 -42.13
CA ASP A 113 6.99 -16.59 -41.89
C ASP A 113 7.64 -17.75 -41.15
N VAL A 114 8.90 -18.08 -41.45
CA VAL A 114 9.72 -19.01 -40.65
C VAL A 114 9.91 -18.49 -39.23
N LEU A 115 10.14 -17.18 -39.05
CA LEU A 115 10.24 -16.57 -37.73
C LEU A 115 8.90 -16.61 -36.97
N ARG A 116 7.78 -16.37 -37.66
CA ARG A 116 6.42 -16.48 -37.11
C ARG A 116 6.08 -17.92 -36.72
N GLN A 117 6.51 -18.90 -37.52
CA GLN A 117 6.35 -20.33 -37.23
C GLN A 117 7.17 -20.71 -35.98
N ARG A 118 8.46 -20.39 -35.95
CA ARG A 118 9.31 -20.61 -34.76
C ARG A 118 8.79 -19.89 -33.52
N LEU A 119 8.23 -18.69 -33.67
CA LEU A 119 7.62 -17.96 -32.55
C LEU A 119 6.35 -18.66 -32.05
N ARG A 120 5.50 -19.17 -32.97
CA ARG A 120 4.31 -19.94 -32.62
C ARG A 120 4.67 -21.23 -31.90
N GLU A 121 5.66 -21.97 -32.40
CA GLU A 121 6.22 -23.17 -31.76
C GLU A 121 6.75 -22.85 -30.37
N LYS A 122 7.58 -21.81 -30.23
CA LYS A 122 8.14 -21.39 -28.93
C LYS A 122 7.06 -20.89 -27.95
N ILE A 123 5.98 -20.29 -28.45
CA ILE A 123 4.80 -19.93 -27.65
C ILE A 123 4.02 -21.18 -27.23
N GLN A 124 3.89 -22.18 -28.10
CA GLN A 124 3.23 -23.45 -27.79
C GLN A 124 4.04 -24.28 -26.78
N GLU A 125 5.38 -24.35 -26.94
CA GLU A 125 6.29 -24.97 -25.98
C GLU A 125 6.25 -24.27 -24.62
N ALA A 126 6.24 -22.93 -24.60
CA ALA A 126 6.09 -22.16 -23.37
C ALA A 126 4.70 -22.32 -22.73
N ARG A 127 3.65 -22.61 -23.52
CA ARG A 127 2.32 -22.99 -23.01
C ARG A 127 2.33 -24.44 -22.48
N GLY A 128 3.12 -25.33 -23.08
CA GLY A 128 3.45 -26.68 -22.61
C GLY A 128 4.03 -26.70 -21.20
N GLN A 129 4.91 -25.75 -20.88
CA GLN A 129 5.53 -25.62 -19.55
C GLN A 129 4.69 -24.85 -18.52
N GLY A 130 3.51 -24.36 -18.90
CA GLY A 130 2.63 -23.56 -18.05
C GLY A 130 1.16 -23.84 -18.32
N SER A 131 0.68 -25.02 -17.94
CA SER A 131 -0.71 -25.49 -18.00
C SER A 131 -1.35 -25.48 -19.40
N THR A 132 -1.18 -26.58 -20.12
CA THR A 132 -1.96 -27.00 -21.29
C THR A 132 -3.36 -27.47 -20.91
N SER A 133 -4.12 -26.62 -20.23
CA SER A 133 -5.56 -26.73 -20.30
C SER A 133 -6.01 -25.51 -21.08
N GLU A 134 -6.24 -25.69 -22.38
CA GLU A 134 -7.26 -24.87 -23.03
C GLU A 134 -8.44 -24.85 -22.07
N PRO A 135 -8.89 -23.67 -21.62
CA PRO A 135 -9.95 -23.60 -20.63
C PRO A 135 -11.08 -24.45 -21.17
N SER A 136 -11.39 -25.54 -20.46
CA SER A 136 -12.43 -26.50 -20.84
C SER A 136 -13.61 -25.75 -21.45
N PRO A 137 -14.27 -26.26 -22.50
CA PRO A 137 -15.38 -25.54 -23.17
C PRO A 137 -16.40 -24.98 -22.17
N ALA A 138 -16.62 -25.67 -21.04
CA ALA A 138 -17.43 -25.21 -19.91
C ALA A 138 -16.90 -23.92 -19.21
N ALA A 139 -15.58 -23.75 -19.08
CA ALA A 139 -14.94 -22.55 -18.54
C ALA A 139 -15.02 -21.36 -19.52
N LEU A 140 -14.89 -21.60 -20.83
CA LEU A 140 -15.10 -20.59 -21.86
C LEU A 140 -16.56 -20.13 -21.91
N GLU A 141 -17.50 -21.06 -21.81
CA GLU A 141 -18.94 -20.74 -21.78
C GLU A 141 -19.30 -19.92 -20.53
N LYS A 142 -18.76 -20.29 -19.35
CA LYS A 142 -18.91 -19.49 -18.11
C LYS A 142 -18.35 -18.08 -18.27
N ARG A 143 -17.25 -17.91 -19.01
CA ARG A 143 -16.66 -16.60 -19.30
C ARG A 143 -17.54 -15.79 -20.27
N ARG A 144 -18.14 -16.42 -21.29
CA ARG A 144 -19.09 -15.81 -22.21
C ARG A 144 -20.36 -15.35 -21.49
N ARG A 145 -20.95 -16.20 -20.63
CA ARG A 145 -22.10 -15.84 -19.78
C ARG A 145 -21.80 -14.66 -18.86
N ARG A 146 -20.63 -14.64 -18.20
CA ARG A 146 -20.20 -13.49 -17.36
C ARG A 146 -20.00 -12.19 -18.15
N LYS A 147 -19.55 -12.28 -19.41
CA LYS A 147 -19.42 -11.12 -20.30
C LYS A 147 -20.80 -10.57 -20.68
N GLN A 148 -21.71 -11.44 -21.12
CA GLN A 148 -23.10 -11.08 -21.43
C GLN A 148 -23.84 -10.49 -20.23
N GLU A 149 -23.65 -11.03 -19.02
CA GLU A 149 -24.26 -10.50 -17.79
C GLU A 149 -23.73 -9.09 -17.46
N ARG A 150 -22.41 -8.86 -17.62
CA ARG A 150 -21.80 -7.54 -17.45
C ARG A 150 -22.36 -6.54 -18.47
N ASP A 151 -22.55 -6.97 -19.72
CA ASP A 151 -23.05 -6.11 -20.78
C ASP A 151 -24.55 -5.79 -20.58
N ARG A 152 -25.37 -6.75 -20.13
CA ARG A 152 -26.76 -6.50 -19.69
C ARG A 152 -26.82 -5.50 -18.53
N LYS A 153 -25.96 -5.65 -17.52
CA LYS A 153 -25.88 -4.68 -16.39
C LYS A 153 -25.45 -3.29 -16.85
N LYS A 154 -24.53 -3.20 -17.81
CA LYS A 154 -24.13 -1.92 -18.40
C LYS A 154 -25.26 -1.26 -19.20
N ARG A 155 -26.01 -2.03 -20.00
CA ARG A 155 -27.18 -1.54 -20.75
C ARG A 155 -28.26 -0.99 -19.81
N LYS A 156 -28.65 -1.76 -18.78
CA LYS A 156 -29.61 -1.31 -17.75
C LYS A 156 -29.15 -0.03 -17.04
N ARG A 157 -27.87 0.10 -16.70
CA ARG A 157 -27.34 1.34 -16.07
C ARG A 157 -27.36 2.52 -17.02
N LYS A 158 -27.14 2.31 -18.32
CA LYS A 158 -27.25 3.36 -19.35
C LYS A 158 -28.70 3.77 -19.57
N GLU A 159 -29.63 2.82 -19.64
CA GLU A 159 -31.08 3.08 -19.74
C GLU A 159 -31.61 3.84 -18.53
N LEU A 160 -31.23 3.46 -17.30
CA LEU A 160 -31.62 4.20 -16.10
C LEU A 160 -31.08 5.64 -16.11
N ARG A 161 -29.82 5.84 -16.55
CA ARG A 161 -29.26 7.18 -16.71
C ARG A 161 -29.94 7.98 -17.83
N ALA A 162 -30.37 7.32 -18.91
CA ALA A 162 -31.11 7.97 -19.98
C ALA A 162 -32.51 8.36 -19.51
N LYS A 163 -33.21 7.48 -18.77
CA LYS A 163 -34.51 7.77 -18.15
C LYS A 163 -34.42 8.88 -17.11
N GLU A 164 -33.36 8.90 -16.29
CA GLU A 164 -33.10 9.99 -15.34
C GLU A 164 -32.86 11.32 -16.07
N LYS A 165 -32.12 11.30 -17.18
CA LYS A 165 -31.93 12.49 -18.01
C LYS A 165 -33.22 12.96 -18.67
N VAL A 166 -34.04 12.05 -19.19
CA VAL A 166 -35.34 12.37 -19.80
C VAL A 166 -36.31 12.89 -18.75
N ALA A 167 -36.39 12.25 -17.58
CA ALA A 167 -37.21 12.71 -16.45
C ALA A 167 -36.79 14.11 -15.97
N LYS A 168 -35.48 14.38 -15.91
CA LYS A 168 -34.95 15.68 -15.54
C LYS A 168 -35.16 16.76 -16.61
N THR A 169 -35.31 16.37 -17.88
CA THR A 169 -35.71 17.30 -18.95
C THR A 169 -37.22 17.50 -19.04
N THR A 170 -38.03 16.51 -18.65
CA THR A 170 -39.51 16.65 -18.59
C THR A 170 -39.98 17.37 -17.32
N GLU A 171 -39.25 17.27 -16.21
CA GLU A 171 -39.49 18.06 -14.98
C GLU A 171 -39.05 19.53 -15.14
N ALA A 172 -38.31 19.85 -16.21
CA ALA A 172 -37.90 21.22 -16.55
C ALA A 172 -38.84 21.92 -17.53
N VAL A 173 -39.95 21.30 -17.93
CA VAL A 173 -41.00 21.91 -18.76
C VAL A 173 -42.37 21.56 -18.17
N GLU A 174 -42.79 22.32 -17.17
CA GLU A 174 -44.20 22.48 -16.81
C GLU A 174 -44.53 24.00 -16.78
N PRO A 175 -45.64 24.45 -17.43
CA PRO A 175 -45.86 25.86 -17.78
C PRO A 175 -46.36 26.73 -16.60
N PRO A 176 -46.26 28.07 -16.71
CA PRO A 176 -46.58 28.98 -15.61
C PRO A 176 -48.10 29.11 -15.39
N ARG A 177 -48.53 29.09 -14.13
CA ARG A 177 -49.88 29.51 -13.71
C ARG A 177 -49.79 30.71 -12.77
N GLU A 178 -50.50 31.77 -13.14
CA GLU A 178 -50.70 33.02 -12.39
C GLU A 178 -51.58 32.84 -11.14
N PRO A 179 -51.58 33.80 -10.19
CA PRO A 179 -52.15 33.61 -8.85
C PRO A 179 -53.60 34.13 -8.72
N PRO A 180 -54.32 33.70 -7.68
CA PRO A 180 -55.35 34.54 -7.07
C PRO A 180 -55.07 34.84 -5.59
N ARG A 181 -55.38 36.08 -5.23
CA ARG A 181 -55.44 36.64 -3.88
C ARG A 181 -56.55 35.98 -3.04
N GLU A 182 -56.39 36.08 -1.72
CA GLU A 182 -57.39 36.54 -0.73
C GLU A 182 -57.39 35.75 0.58
N GLU A 183 -57.82 36.49 1.60
CA GLU A 183 -57.53 36.37 3.01
C GLU A 183 -58.37 35.28 3.68
N ALA A 184 -57.77 34.58 4.64
CA ALA A 184 -58.52 33.90 5.68
C ALA A 184 -57.68 33.83 6.95
N GLN A 185 -58.02 34.72 7.89
CA GLN A 185 -57.60 34.65 9.27
C GLN A 185 -58.12 33.34 9.88
N LEU A 186 -57.23 32.37 10.08
CA LEU A 186 -57.49 31.25 10.97
C LEU A 186 -56.45 31.32 12.08
N GLY A 187 -56.92 31.76 13.25
CA GLY A 187 -56.15 31.89 14.47
C GLY A 187 -55.52 30.57 14.90
N LEU A 188 -54.25 30.38 14.53
CA LEU A 188 -53.36 29.50 15.28
C LEU A 188 -52.92 30.29 16.52
N LEU A 189 -53.61 30.07 17.65
CA LEU A 189 -53.03 30.33 18.96
C LEU A 189 -51.84 29.39 19.15
N PHE A 190 -50.66 29.84 18.69
CA PHE A 190 -49.41 29.18 18.94
C PHE A 190 -49.08 29.37 20.42
N ASN A 191 -49.23 28.29 21.19
CA ASN A 191 -48.75 28.20 22.56
C ASN A 191 -47.32 28.73 22.61
N LYS A 192 -47.08 29.72 23.48
CA LYS A 192 -45.88 30.56 23.55
C LYS A 192 -44.62 29.69 23.45
N VAL A 193 -44.02 29.63 22.26
CA VAL A 193 -42.68 29.06 22.10
C VAL A 193 -41.73 30.11 22.64
N GLU A 194 -41.35 29.96 23.91
CA GLU A 194 -40.19 30.65 24.47
C GLU A 194 -38.95 30.18 23.74
N VAL A 195 -38.55 30.93 22.72
CA VAL A 195 -37.22 30.83 22.13
C VAL A 195 -36.26 31.44 23.14
N SER A 196 -35.84 30.62 24.10
CA SER A 196 -34.74 30.96 25.01
C SER A 196 -33.53 31.37 24.16
N ALA A 197 -32.97 32.55 24.46
CA ALA A 197 -31.87 33.21 23.76
C ALA A 197 -30.48 32.52 23.92
N GLY A 198 -30.47 31.18 23.99
CA GLY A 198 -29.27 30.38 23.92
C GLY A 198 -29.24 29.65 22.59
N GLU A 199 -28.12 29.72 21.86
CA GLU A 199 -27.89 28.92 20.65
C GLU A 199 -28.42 27.50 20.85
N PRO A 200 -29.29 26.98 19.96
CA PRO A 200 -29.83 25.64 20.14
C PRO A 200 -28.67 24.65 20.02
N ALA A 201 -28.24 24.13 21.17
CA ALA A 201 -27.25 23.07 21.29
C ALA A 201 -27.49 22.04 20.17
N GLY A 202 -26.47 21.81 19.34
CA GLY A 202 -26.63 21.04 18.11
C GLY A 202 -27.31 19.70 18.40
N LYS A 203 -28.07 19.14 17.45
CA LYS A 203 -28.88 17.92 17.63
C LYS A 203 -28.14 16.77 18.35
N ALA A 204 -26.81 16.70 18.23
CA ALA A 204 -25.93 15.78 18.94
C ALA A 204 -25.77 16.06 20.45
N GLN A 205 -25.62 17.33 20.86
CA GLN A 205 -25.57 17.72 22.28
C GLN A 205 -26.90 17.43 22.96
N ARG A 206 -28.03 17.81 22.34
CA ARG A 206 -29.37 17.47 22.85
C ARG A 206 -29.58 15.96 23.03
N ARG A 207 -29.03 15.12 22.13
CA ARG A 207 -29.03 13.66 22.28
C ARG A 207 -28.13 13.17 23.42
N LYS A 208 -26.97 13.80 23.61
CA LYS A 208 -26.06 13.47 24.73
C LYS A 208 -26.68 13.84 26.08
N GLU A 209 -27.29 15.02 26.19
CA GLU A 209 -28.02 15.46 27.38
C GLU A 209 -29.19 14.53 27.69
N LYS A 210 -30.00 14.16 26.68
CA LYS A 210 -31.05 13.15 26.86
C LYS A 210 -30.50 11.82 27.35
N ARG A 211 -29.34 11.38 26.84
CA ARG A 211 -28.67 10.16 27.31
C ARG A 211 -28.12 10.32 28.73
N GLN A 212 -27.60 11.49 29.11
CA GLN A 212 -27.14 11.75 30.47
C GLN A 212 -28.30 11.80 31.46
N LYS A 213 -29.44 12.38 31.09
CA LYS A 213 -30.66 12.37 31.91
C LYS A 213 -31.17 10.94 32.15
N LEU A 214 -31.15 10.08 31.12
CA LEU A 214 -31.66 8.71 31.21
C LEU A 214 -30.68 7.69 31.81
N LYS A 215 -29.39 7.82 31.50
CA LYS A 215 -28.35 6.80 31.78
C LYS A 215 -27.25 7.32 32.71
N GLY A 216 -27.36 8.57 33.16
CA GLY A 216 -26.36 9.24 33.99
C GLY A 216 -25.05 9.51 33.27
N ASN A 217 -24.02 9.80 34.06
CA ASN A 217 -22.65 10.05 33.59
C ASN A 217 -21.85 8.77 33.33
N LEU A 218 -22.51 7.61 33.29
CA LEU A 218 -21.85 6.32 33.07
C LEU A 218 -21.48 6.12 31.61
N THR A 219 -20.21 6.37 31.28
CA THR A 219 -19.71 6.21 29.91
C THR A 219 -19.51 4.73 29.58
N PRO A 220 -20.17 4.15 28.56
CA PRO A 220 -20.08 2.72 28.28
C PRO A 220 -18.67 2.28 27.87
N LEU A 221 -18.20 1.13 28.37
CA LEU A 221 -16.89 0.56 28.04
C LEU A 221 -16.89 -0.01 26.62
N THR A 222 -16.61 0.88 25.69
CA THR A 222 -16.78 0.64 24.26
C THR A 222 -15.52 0.98 23.49
N GLY A 223 -15.37 0.34 22.33
CA GLY A 223 -14.23 0.58 21.43
C GLY A 223 -13.13 -0.46 21.54
N LYS A 224 -12.05 -0.25 20.77
CA LYS A 224 -10.97 -1.23 20.57
C LYS A 224 -9.70 -0.89 21.36
N ASN A 225 -9.71 0.15 22.18
CA ASN A 225 -8.54 0.58 22.94
C ASN A 225 -8.45 -0.19 24.25
N TYR A 226 -8.00 -1.45 24.16
CA TYR A 226 -8.01 -2.37 25.30
C TYR A 226 -7.22 -1.87 26.52
N ARG A 227 -6.17 -1.05 26.33
CA ARG A 227 -5.41 -0.41 27.43
C ARG A 227 -6.29 0.59 28.21
N GLN A 228 -6.86 1.55 27.50
CA GLN A 228 -7.78 2.54 28.08
C GLN A 228 -9.03 1.88 28.67
N LEU A 229 -9.53 0.79 28.07
CA LEU A 229 -10.66 0.06 28.62
C LEU A 229 -10.30 -0.62 29.94
N LEU A 230 -9.13 -1.26 30.04
CA LEU A 230 -8.65 -1.85 31.29
C LEU A 230 -8.48 -0.79 32.37
N GLU A 231 -7.90 0.35 32.04
CA GLU A 231 -7.73 1.47 32.96
C GLU A 231 -9.07 2.00 33.48
N ARG A 232 -10.02 2.25 32.58
CA ARG A 232 -11.38 2.68 32.95
C ARG A 232 -12.11 1.64 33.78
N LEU A 233 -11.90 0.36 33.48
CA LEU A 233 -12.49 -0.74 34.21
C LEU A 233 -11.95 -0.82 35.64
N ARG A 234 -10.62 -0.73 35.78
CA ARG A 234 -9.95 -0.70 37.08
C ARG A 234 -10.35 0.53 37.89
N ALA A 235 -10.45 1.71 37.26
CA ALA A 235 -10.92 2.92 37.93
C ALA A 235 -12.37 2.77 38.43
N ARG A 236 -13.25 2.10 37.68
CA ARG A 236 -14.61 1.78 38.12
C ARG A 236 -14.62 0.83 39.32
N GLN A 237 -13.81 -0.23 39.26
CA GLN A 237 -13.68 -1.18 40.37
C GLN A 237 -13.08 -0.53 41.62
N GLY A 238 -12.08 0.33 41.47
CA GLY A 238 -11.48 1.11 42.55
C GLY A 238 -12.50 2.00 43.25
N ARG A 239 -13.29 2.78 42.50
CA ARG A 239 -14.37 3.61 43.06
C ARG A 239 -15.40 2.80 43.82
N LEU A 240 -15.77 1.62 43.31
CA LEU A 240 -16.68 0.73 44.03
C LEU A 240 -16.04 0.17 45.30
N ALA A 241 -14.75 -0.18 45.26
CA ALA A 241 -14.03 -0.68 46.44
C ALA A 241 -13.88 0.40 47.52
N GLU A 242 -13.56 1.64 47.13
CA GLU A 242 -13.50 2.81 48.02
C GLU A 242 -14.87 3.05 48.68
N LEU A 243 -15.95 3.04 47.89
CA LEU A 243 -17.30 3.19 48.43
C LEU A 243 -17.74 2.01 49.30
N ARG A 244 -17.33 0.78 49.00
CA ARG A 244 -17.61 -0.37 49.89
C ARG A 244 -16.89 -0.23 51.24
N GLY A 245 -15.70 0.36 51.26
CA GLY A 245 -14.97 0.63 52.49
C GLY A 245 -15.58 1.74 53.34
N GLN A 246 -16.32 2.66 52.74
CA GLN A 246 -17.03 3.74 53.43
C GLN A 246 -18.48 3.34 53.79
N ASP A 247 -19.27 2.98 52.78
CA ASP A 247 -20.71 2.73 52.85
C ASP A 247 -21.14 1.61 51.89
N GLU A 248 -21.40 0.40 52.42
CA GLU A 248 -21.83 -0.73 51.61
C GLU A 248 -23.16 -0.50 50.86
N GLY A 249 -24.11 0.21 51.48
CA GLY A 249 -25.42 0.50 50.89
C GLY A 249 -25.29 1.33 49.61
N LYS A 250 -24.53 2.42 49.68
CA LYS A 250 -24.25 3.29 48.53
C LYS A 250 -23.48 2.55 47.44
N ALA A 251 -22.56 1.67 47.80
CA ALA A 251 -21.85 0.83 46.84
C ALA A 251 -22.79 -0.12 46.09
N ARG A 252 -23.71 -0.80 46.79
CA ARG A 252 -24.70 -1.69 46.18
C ARG A 252 -25.65 -0.93 45.25
N GLU A 253 -26.08 0.27 45.64
CA GLU A 253 -26.88 1.14 44.76
C GLU A 253 -26.13 1.57 43.50
N LEU A 254 -24.84 1.92 43.63
CA LEU A 254 -24.05 2.23 42.44
C LEU A 254 -23.92 1.00 41.55
N GLU A 255 -23.61 -0.17 42.10
CA GLU A 255 -23.54 -1.41 41.33
C GLU A 255 -24.83 -1.72 40.59
N THR A 256 -25.99 -1.56 41.23
CA THR A 256 -27.29 -1.76 40.55
C THR A 256 -27.49 -0.74 39.44
N LYS A 257 -27.18 0.55 39.68
CA LYS A 257 -27.19 1.59 38.65
C LYS A 257 -26.26 1.24 37.48
N MET A 258 -25.06 0.72 37.74
CA MET A 258 -24.13 0.26 36.69
C MET A 258 -24.72 -0.91 35.88
N ARG A 259 -25.26 -1.94 36.57
CA ARG A 259 -25.87 -3.10 35.91
C ARG A 259 -27.04 -2.69 35.02
N TRP A 260 -27.93 -1.83 35.50
CA TRP A 260 -29.08 -1.34 34.73
C TRP A 260 -28.68 -0.46 33.55
N THR A 261 -27.73 0.46 33.74
CA THR A 261 -27.24 1.29 32.64
C THR A 261 -26.53 0.46 31.56
N ASP A 262 -25.79 -0.57 31.95
CA ASP A 262 -25.17 -1.50 31.01
C ASP A 262 -26.23 -2.31 30.22
N LEU A 263 -27.32 -2.74 30.86
CA LEU A 263 -28.45 -3.37 30.15
C LEU A 263 -29.11 -2.40 29.17
N LEU A 264 -29.34 -1.14 29.55
CA LEU A 264 -29.88 -0.11 28.67
C LEU A 264 -28.97 0.18 27.46
N TYR A 265 -27.66 0.12 27.64
CA TYR A 265 -26.70 0.27 26.54
C TYR A 265 -26.65 -0.97 25.65
N LYS A 266 -26.71 -2.18 26.23
CA LYS A 266 -26.80 -3.42 25.46
C LYS A 266 -28.08 -3.45 24.60
N ALA A 267 -29.21 -2.99 25.15
CA ALA A 267 -30.46 -2.83 24.42
C ALA A 267 -30.39 -1.77 23.30
N GLU A 268 -29.65 -0.66 23.51
CA GLU A 268 -29.34 0.33 22.45
C GLU A 268 -28.45 -0.27 21.32
N GLY A 269 -27.92 -1.49 21.50
CA GLY A 269 -27.02 -2.16 20.55
C GLY A 269 -25.54 -1.82 20.76
N VAL A 270 -25.21 -1.18 21.88
CA VAL A 270 -23.84 -0.81 22.23
C VAL A 270 -23.11 -2.05 22.78
N ARG A 271 -21.98 -2.42 22.13
CA ARG A 271 -21.16 -3.57 22.54
C ARG A 271 -20.23 -3.20 23.70
N ILE A 272 -20.68 -3.46 24.92
CA ILE A 272 -19.92 -3.23 26.15
C ILE A 272 -18.91 -4.38 26.36
N ARG A 273 -17.72 -4.05 26.86
CA ARG A 273 -16.61 -4.98 27.11
C ARG A 273 -16.08 -4.76 28.53
N ASP A 274 -16.69 -5.44 29.48
CA ASP A 274 -16.41 -5.25 30.92
C ASP A 274 -15.60 -6.41 31.52
N ASP A 275 -15.09 -7.33 30.71
CA ASP A 275 -14.31 -8.47 31.19
C ASP A 275 -12.82 -8.14 31.18
N GLU A 276 -12.20 -8.02 32.35
CA GLU A 276 -10.77 -7.72 32.47
C GLU A 276 -9.91 -8.79 31.77
N ARG A 277 -10.22 -10.07 31.99
CA ARG A 277 -9.50 -11.20 31.40
C ARG A 277 -9.53 -11.16 29.87
N LEU A 278 -10.71 -10.95 29.28
CA LEU A 278 -10.84 -10.88 27.82
C LEU A 278 -10.15 -9.65 27.23
N LEU A 279 -10.17 -8.52 27.94
CA LEU A 279 -9.45 -7.31 27.53
C LEU A 279 -7.94 -7.52 27.54
N GLN A 280 -7.39 -8.15 28.59
CA GLN A 280 -5.97 -8.52 28.66
C GLN A 280 -5.59 -9.51 27.56
N GLU A 281 -6.40 -10.54 27.31
CA GLU A 281 -6.16 -11.46 26.19
C GLU A 281 -6.20 -10.77 24.83
N ALA A 282 -7.14 -9.85 24.63
CA ALA A 282 -7.24 -9.09 23.39
C ALA A 282 -6.01 -8.20 23.18
N LEU A 283 -5.43 -7.67 24.27
CA LEU A 283 -4.16 -6.95 24.29
C LEU A 283 -3.01 -7.89 23.90
N LYS A 284 -2.88 -9.05 24.55
CA LYS A 284 -1.89 -10.09 24.22
C LYS A 284 -1.99 -10.53 22.75
N ARG A 285 -3.21 -10.73 22.21
CA ARG A 285 -3.45 -11.06 20.79
C ARG A 285 -3.03 -9.93 19.84
N LYS A 286 -3.14 -8.66 20.26
CA LYS A 286 -2.63 -7.52 19.48
C LYS A 286 -1.10 -7.49 19.48
N GLU A 287 -0.48 -7.70 20.63
CA GLU A 287 0.98 -7.72 20.77
C GLU A 287 1.60 -8.87 19.99
N LYS A 288 1.03 -10.09 20.07
CA LYS A 288 1.43 -11.23 19.24
C LYS A 288 1.40 -10.89 17.75
N ARG A 289 0.34 -10.24 17.25
CA ARG A 289 0.26 -9.80 15.85
C ARG A 289 1.30 -8.74 15.50
N ARG A 290 1.60 -7.81 16.40
CA ARG A 290 2.66 -6.80 16.21
C ARG A 290 4.04 -7.46 16.17
N ALA A 291 4.34 -8.36 17.10
CA ALA A 291 5.58 -9.13 17.14
C ALA A 291 5.76 -9.98 15.87
N GLN A 292 4.71 -10.64 15.39
CA GLN A 292 4.76 -11.36 14.11
C GLN A 292 5.07 -10.45 12.93
N ARG A 293 4.47 -9.26 12.87
CA ARG A 293 4.79 -8.27 11.82
C ARG A 293 6.24 -7.79 11.93
N LYS A 294 6.72 -7.51 13.14
CA LYS A 294 8.11 -7.11 13.39
C LYS A 294 9.08 -8.19 12.91
N ARG A 295 8.90 -9.44 13.34
CA ARG A 295 9.69 -10.60 12.89
C ARG A 295 9.66 -10.78 11.37
N ARG A 296 8.50 -10.62 10.73
CA ARG A 296 8.39 -10.71 9.27
C ARG A 296 9.15 -9.61 8.57
N TRP A 297 9.18 -8.40 9.14
CA TRP A 297 9.95 -7.29 8.61
C TRP A 297 11.45 -7.50 8.80
N GLU A 298 11.87 -7.88 10.01
CA GLU A 298 13.25 -8.24 10.34
C GLU A 298 13.78 -9.34 9.42
N LYS A 299 12.98 -10.39 9.15
CA LYS A 299 13.34 -11.44 8.18
C LYS A 299 13.53 -10.90 6.76
N ARG A 300 12.72 -9.92 6.34
CA ARG A 300 12.86 -9.32 5.00
C ARG A 300 14.12 -8.46 4.92
N THR A 301 14.39 -7.66 5.94
CA THR A 301 15.60 -6.82 5.96
C THR A 301 16.86 -7.68 6.04
N ALA A 302 16.87 -8.71 6.90
CA ALA A 302 17.96 -9.67 6.97
C ALA A 302 18.21 -10.37 5.62
N HIS A 303 17.15 -10.84 4.96
CA HIS A 303 17.25 -11.48 3.63
C HIS A 303 17.85 -10.57 2.55
N VAL A 304 17.54 -9.27 2.60
CA VAL A 304 18.11 -8.30 1.66
C VAL A 304 19.61 -8.12 1.92
N VAL A 305 20.00 -7.96 3.19
CA VAL A 305 21.40 -7.84 3.59
C VAL A 305 22.19 -9.10 3.25
N GLU A 306 21.64 -10.28 3.54
CA GLU A 306 22.24 -11.57 3.21
C GLU A 306 22.47 -11.70 1.70
N LYS A 307 21.47 -11.37 0.87
CA LYS A 307 21.64 -11.39 -0.59
C LYS A 307 22.70 -10.41 -1.08
N MET A 308 22.81 -9.25 -0.44
CA MET A 308 23.85 -8.27 -0.75
C MET A 308 25.23 -8.82 -0.41
N GLN A 309 25.40 -9.40 0.78
CA GLN A 309 26.64 -10.04 1.21
C GLN A 309 27.03 -11.20 0.29
N GLN A 310 26.10 -12.13 0.00
CA GLN A 310 26.33 -13.23 -0.92
C GLN A 310 26.82 -12.77 -2.30
N ARG A 311 26.31 -11.65 -2.83
CA ARG A 311 26.79 -11.07 -4.09
C ARG A 311 28.22 -10.53 -3.97
N GLN A 312 28.50 -9.83 -2.87
CA GLN A 312 29.85 -9.32 -2.60
C GLN A 312 30.86 -10.46 -2.41
N ASP A 313 30.49 -11.51 -1.68
CA ASP A 313 31.34 -12.67 -1.43
C ASP A 313 31.59 -13.46 -2.71
N LYS A 314 30.57 -13.67 -3.55
CA LYS A 314 30.75 -14.24 -4.89
C LYS A 314 31.74 -13.41 -5.73
N ARG A 315 31.64 -12.09 -5.70
CA ARG A 315 32.59 -11.20 -6.39
C ARG A 315 34.00 -11.37 -5.83
N ARG A 316 34.17 -11.39 -4.50
CA ARG A 316 35.47 -11.60 -3.83
C ARG A 316 36.09 -12.95 -4.19
N GLN A 317 35.31 -14.02 -4.15
CA GLN A 317 35.74 -15.36 -4.55
C GLN A 317 36.16 -15.42 -6.02
N ASN A 318 35.37 -14.84 -6.94
CA ASN A 318 35.73 -14.78 -8.36
C ASN A 318 37.01 -13.99 -8.60
N LEU A 319 37.23 -12.89 -7.88
CA LEU A 319 38.49 -12.13 -7.95
C LEU A 319 39.67 -12.94 -7.41
N ARG A 320 39.50 -13.66 -6.29
CA ARG A 320 40.52 -14.58 -5.75
C ARG A 320 40.87 -15.68 -6.76
N LYS A 321 39.87 -16.34 -7.35
CA LYS A 321 40.06 -17.34 -8.40
C LYS A 321 40.78 -16.78 -9.63
N LYS A 322 40.43 -15.56 -10.08
CA LYS A 322 41.14 -14.89 -11.18
C LYS A 322 42.61 -14.59 -10.84
N LYS A 323 42.91 -14.20 -9.59
CA LYS A 323 44.29 -13.97 -9.13
C LYS A 323 45.08 -15.28 -9.08
N ALA A 324 44.49 -16.34 -8.52
CA ALA A 324 45.09 -17.67 -8.47
C ALA A 324 45.38 -18.22 -9.88
N ALA A 325 44.39 -18.20 -10.78
CA ALA A 325 44.57 -18.64 -12.16
C ALA A 325 45.62 -17.82 -12.92
N ARG A 326 45.78 -16.52 -12.62
CA ARG A 326 46.87 -15.70 -13.18
C ARG A 326 48.24 -16.13 -12.64
N ALA A 327 48.32 -16.50 -11.36
CA ALA A 327 49.55 -17.02 -10.76
C ALA A 327 49.89 -18.40 -11.35
N GLU A 328 48.93 -19.33 -11.43
CA GLU A 328 49.08 -20.65 -12.06
C GLU A 328 49.54 -20.52 -13.50
N ARG A 329 48.89 -19.67 -14.33
CA ARG A 329 49.35 -19.41 -15.70
C ARG A 329 50.78 -18.89 -15.79
N ARG A 330 51.25 -18.14 -14.78
CA ARG A 330 52.66 -17.70 -14.73
C ARG A 330 53.59 -18.86 -14.39
N LEU A 331 53.21 -19.72 -13.44
CA LEU A 331 53.95 -20.94 -13.09
C LEU A 331 54.02 -21.90 -14.29
N ASP A 332 52.90 -22.15 -14.97
CA ASP A 332 52.84 -23.03 -16.14
C ASP A 332 53.70 -22.50 -17.31
N ARG A 333 53.72 -21.18 -17.52
CA ARG A 333 54.61 -20.56 -18.51
C ARG A 333 56.09 -20.72 -18.14
N ALA A 334 56.43 -20.69 -16.85
CA ALA A 334 57.80 -20.94 -16.39
C ALA A 334 58.20 -22.40 -16.62
N ARG A 335 57.31 -23.36 -16.29
CA ARG A 335 57.50 -24.79 -16.57
C ARG A 335 57.68 -25.08 -18.05
N ARG A 336 56.83 -24.51 -18.91
CA ARG A 336 56.95 -24.65 -20.39
C ARG A 336 58.25 -24.08 -20.95
N LYS A 337 58.87 -23.12 -20.26
CA LYS A 337 60.19 -22.56 -20.60
C LYS A 337 61.35 -23.35 -19.96
N GLY A 338 61.08 -24.49 -19.32
CA GLY A 338 62.10 -25.34 -18.68
C GLY A 338 62.61 -24.82 -17.33
N ARG A 339 61.98 -23.80 -16.72
CA ARG A 339 62.38 -23.32 -15.39
C ARG A 339 61.83 -24.25 -14.31
N ILE A 340 62.72 -24.78 -13.46
CA ILE A 340 62.35 -25.61 -12.32
C ILE A 340 61.82 -24.71 -11.20
N LEU A 341 60.59 -24.96 -10.74
CA LEU A 341 59.97 -24.22 -9.65
C LEU A 341 60.25 -24.93 -8.30
N PRO A 342 60.29 -24.19 -7.17
CA PRO A 342 60.46 -24.78 -5.84
C PRO A 342 59.45 -25.89 -5.54
N GLN A 343 58.19 -25.71 -5.96
CA GLN A 343 57.13 -26.72 -5.81
C GLN A 343 57.40 -28.02 -6.57
N ASP A 344 58.17 -27.97 -7.66
CA ASP A 344 58.51 -29.15 -8.45
C ASP A 344 59.67 -29.92 -7.78
N LEU A 345 60.56 -29.22 -7.06
CA LEU A 345 61.58 -29.83 -6.21
C LEU A 345 60.96 -30.50 -4.97
N GLU A 346 59.99 -29.83 -4.35
CA GLU A 346 59.21 -30.41 -3.24
C GLU A 346 58.47 -31.68 -3.67
N ARG A 347 57.85 -31.66 -4.86
CA ARG A 347 57.15 -32.82 -5.39
C ARG A 347 58.08 -33.98 -5.76
N ALA A 348 59.33 -33.69 -6.08
CA ALA A 348 60.36 -34.69 -6.35
C ALA A 348 61.04 -35.22 -5.06
N GLY A 349 60.66 -34.71 -3.88
CA GLY A 349 61.25 -35.10 -2.60
C GLY A 349 62.66 -34.57 -2.38
N LEU A 350 63.03 -33.50 -3.10
CA LEU A 350 64.35 -32.89 -3.06
C LEU A 350 64.36 -31.57 -2.25
N ALA A 351 63.21 -31.12 -1.73
CA ALA A 351 63.06 -29.95 -0.85
C ALA A 351 61.81 -30.03 0.03
#